data_AF-A0A5M5PQW0-F1
#
_entry.id   AF-A0A5M5PQW0-F1
#
_cell.length_a   1.000
_cell.length_b   1.000
_cell.length_c   1.000
_cell.angle_alpha   90.00
_cell.angle_beta   90.00
_cell.angle_gamma   90.00
#
_symmetry.space_group_name_H-M   'P 1'
#
loop_
_entity.id
_entity.type
_entity.pdbx_description
1 polymer ?
#
loop_
_entity_poly.entity_id
_entity_poly.type
_entity_poly.pdbx_seq_one_letter_code
_entity_poly.pdbx_strand_id
1 'polypeptide(L)' 'MYYTLMYNLCLCSPVVRKYELGSAQTITRNKRMLTERDFIEKEGELYVLSDPVFELWFKREYC' A
#
# COMPACT_ATOMS: atom_id res chain seq x y z
N MET A 1 -13.94 5.37 -2.52
CA MET A 1 -12.69 6.01 -2.99
C MET A 1 -11.42 5.49 -2.31
N TYR A 2 -11.51 4.69 -1.23
CA TYR A 2 -10.36 4.06 -0.55
C TYR A 2 -9.93 2.73 -1.14
N TYR A 3 -10.88 2.03 -1.77
CA TYR A 3 -10.62 0.79 -2.48
C TYR A 3 -9.45 0.97 -3.46
N THR A 4 -9.46 1.98 -4.33
CA THR A 4 -8.50 2.13 -5.46
C THR A 4 -7.02 2.24 -5.09
N LEU A 5 -6.64 2.65 -3.88
CA LEU A 5 -5.21 2.70 -3.48
C LEU A 5 -4.61 1.31 -3.27
N MET A 6 -5.46 0.30 -3.14
CA MET A 6 -5.13 -1.12 -3.02
C MET A 6 -5.21 -1.86 -4.36
N TYR A 7 -5.64 -1.17 -5.42
CA TYR A 7 -5.76 -1.74 -6.76
C TYR A 7 -4.49 -1.35 -7.45
N ASN A 8 -3.63 -2.34 -7.65
CA ASN A 8 -2.37 -2.15 -8.33
C ASN A 8 -1.40 -1.28 -7.55
N LEU A 9 -0.68 -1.94 -6.66
CA LEU A 9 0.73 -1.64 -6.45
C LEU A 9 1.54 -1.97 -7.73
N CYS A 10 1.04 -1.58 -8.90
CA CYS A 10 1.71 -1.67 -10.17
C CYS A 10 2.66 -0.47 -10.25
N LEU A 11 3.79 -0.67 -10.92
CA LEU A 11 4.78 0.36 -11.27
C LEU A 11 4.22 1.42 -12.23
N CYS A 12 2.91 1.61 -12.27
CA CYS A 12 2.25 2.57 -13.12
C CYS A 12 2.70 3.98 -12.67
N SER A 13 3.46 4.62 -13.55
CA SER A 13 4.04 5.95 -13.41
C SER A 13 3.15 7.05 -12.78
N PRO A 14 1.81 7.07 -12.97
CA PRO A 14 0.96 8.11 -12.38
C PRO A 14 0.87 8.05 -10.85
N VAL A 15 0.74 6.85 -10.27
CA VAL A 15 0.58 6.69 -8.81
C VAL A 15 1.90 6.97 -8.10
N VAL A 16 3.01 6.48 -8.65
CA VAL A 16 4.36 6.72 -8.12
C VAL A 16 4.69 8.21 -8.09
N ARG A 17 4.33 8.97 -9.14
CA ARG A 17 4.54 10.42 -9.19
C ARG A 17 3.59 11.18 -8.27
N LYS A 18 2.31 10.81 -8.23
CA LYS A 18 1.30 11.49 -7.42
C LYS A 18 1.59 11.41 -5.92
N TYR A 19 2.12 10.28 -5.46
CA TYR A 19 2.40 10.02 -4.04
C TYR A 19 3.90 9.97 -3.72
N GLU A 20 4.75 10.40 -4.67
CA GLU A 20 6.21 10.48 -4.51
C GLU A 20 6.84 9.20 -3.91
N LEU A 21 6.37 8.02 -4.31
CA LEU A 21 6.73 6.72 -3.71
C LEU A 21 8.19 6.30 -3.97
N GLY A 22 8.97 7.15 -4.65
CA GLY A 22 10.37 6.92 -4.98
C GLY A 22 10.56 5.97 -6.17
N SER A 23 11.72 5.30 -6.20
CA SER A 23 12.07 4.40 -7.29
C SER A 23 11.30 3.07 -7.24
N ALA A 24 11.20 2.40 -8.39
CA ALA A 24 10.65 1.04 -8.50
C ALA A 24 11.25 0.05 -7.48
N GLN A 25 12.57 0.14 -7.24
CA GLN A 25 13.28 -0.70 -6.30
C GLN A 25 12.88 -0.40 -4.86
N THR A 26 12.73 0.89 -4.52
CA THR A 26 12.25 1.34 -3.20
C THR A 26 10.85 0.80 -2.92
N ILE A 27 9.97 0.88 -3.92
CA ILE A 27 8.59 0.39 -3.81
C ILE A 27 8.58 -1.13 -3.59
N THR A 28 9.33 -1.90 -4.38
CA THR A 28 9.43 -3.36 -4.20
C THR A 28 10.02 -3.75 -2.84
N ARG A 29 11.02 -3.01 -2.36
CA ARG A 29 11.58 -3.21 -1.02
C ARG A 29 10.55 -2.89 0.06
N ASN A 30 9.83 -1.78 -0.05
CA ASN A 30 8.80 -1.40 0.92
C ASN A 30 7.67 -2.42 0.98
N LYS A 31 7.22 -2.95 -0.17
CA LYS A 31 6.27 -4.06 -0.21
C LYS A 31 6.72 -5.24 0.62
N ARG A 32 7.94 -5.71 0.35
CA ARG A 32 8.51 -6.87 1.02
C ARG A 32 8.56 -6.64 2.53
N MET A 33 9.05 -5.48 2.96
CA MET A 33 9.12 -5.13 4.38
C MET A 33 7.75 -5.02 5.05
N LEU A 34 6.72 -4.53 4.34
CA LEU A 34 5.37 -4.41 4.88
C LEU A 34 4.68 -5.78 5.00
N THR A 35 4.94 -6.69 4.06
CA THR A 35 4.45 -8.08 4.13
C THR A 35 5.20 -8.89 5.19
N GLU A 36 6.53 -8.77 5.28
CA GLU A 36 7.35 -9.47 6.30
C GLU A 36 7.03 -9.05 7.74
N ARG A 37 6.39 -7.89 7.92
CA ARG A 37 5.98 -7.36 9.23
C ARG A 37 4.49 -7.49 9.50
N ASP A 38 3.76 -8.23 8.66
CA ASP A 38 2.32 -8.45 8.79
C ASP A 38 1.51 -7.13 8.87
N PHE A 39 1.97 -6.08 8.17
CA PHE A 39 1.18 -4.85 7.98
C PHE A 39 0.21 -4.99 6.80
N ILE A 40 0.66 -5.71 5.76
CA ILE A 40 -0.13 -6.00 4.57
C ILE A 40 -0.08 -7.49 4.24
N GLU A 41 -1.22 -8.04 3.87
CA GLU A 41 -1.39 -9.42 3.43
C GLU A 41 -1.70 -9.50 1.94
N LYS A 42 -1.26 -10.57 1.31
CA LYS A 42 -1.53 -10.82 -0.12
C LYS A 42 -2.74 -11.74 -0.25
N GLU A 43 -3.89 -11.16 -0.57
CA GLU A 43 -5.10 -11.90 -0.96
C GLU A 43 -5.16 -12.03 -2.48
N GLY A 44 -4.65 -13.13 -3.02
CA GLY A 44 -4.59 -13.35 -4.47
C GLY A 44 -3.70 -12.30 -5.17
N GLU A 45 -4.28 -11.47 -6.04
CA GLU A 45 -3.56 -10.38 -6.73
C GLU A 45 -3.65 -9.02 -6.00
N LEU A 46 -4.23 -9.00 -4.81
CA LEU A 46 -4.47 -7.79 -4.01
C LEU A 46 -3.64 -7.80 -2.73
N TYR A 47 -3.32 -6.59 -2.24
CA TYR A 47 -2.63 -6.39 -0.97
C TYR A 47 -3.57 -5.75 0.04
N VAL A 48 -4.12 -6.49 0.98
CA VAL A 48 -5.01 -5.98 2.03
C VAL A 48 -4.21 -5.53 3.25
N LEU A 49 -4.76 -4.61 4.06
CA LEU A 49 -4.20 -4.34 5.39
C LEU A 49 -4.53 -5.53 6.30
N SER A 50 -3.54 -6.03 7.04
CA SER A 50 -3.71 -7.19 7.92
C SER A 50 -4.63 -6.92 9.11
N ASP A 51 -4.65 -5.68 9.61
CA ASP A 51 -5.48 -5.29 10.76
C ASP A 51 -6.42 -4.11 10.40
N PRO A 52 -7.74 -4.23 10.68
CA PRO A 52 -8.69 -3.13 10.52
C PRO A 52 -8.36 -1.88 11.37
N VAL A 53 -7.55 -2.01 12.43
CA VAL A 53 -7.03 -0.87 13.21
C VAL A 53 -6.22 0.08 12.33
N PHE A 54 -5.49 -0.41 11.33
CA PHE A 54 -4.76 0.47 10.41
C PHE A 54 -5.73 1.35 9.61
N GLU A 55 -6.89 0.81 9.22
CA GLU A 55 -7.92 1.59 8.54
C GLU A 55 -8.46 2.72 9.44
N LEU A 56 -8.72 2.42 10.72
CA LEU A 56 -9.17 3.40 11.71
C LEU A 56 -8.11 4.49 11.96
N TRP A 57 -6.85 4.09 12.05
CA TRP A 57 -5.73 5.03 12.19
C TRP A 57 -5.58 5.93 10.97
N PHE A 58 -5.65 5.38 9.74
CA PHE A 58 -5.59 6.17 8.50
C PHE A 58 -6.72 7.18 8.41
N LYS A 59 -7.95 6.77 8.77
CA LYS A 59 -9.11 7.67 8.81
C LYS A 59 -8.96 8.77 9.86
N ARG A 60 -8.22 8.54 10.94
CA ARG A 60 -7.99 9.57 11.96
C ARG A 60 -6.92 10.57 11.56
N GLU A 61 -5.85 10.09 10.94
CA GLU A 61 -4.66 10.91 10.66
C GLU A 61 -4.78 11.72 9.36
N TYR A 62 -5.57 11.21 8.39
CA TYR A 62 -5.64 11.77 7.04
C TYR A 62 -7.06 12.12 6.55
N CYS A 63 -8.10 12.02 7.39
CA CYS A 63 -9.42 12.63 7.13
C CYS A 63 -9.67 13.85 8.00
#